data_AF-A0A1C4GY26-F1
#
_entry.id   AF-A0A1C4GY26-F1
#
_cell.length_a   1.000
_cell.length_b   1.000
_cell.length_c   1.000
_cell.angle_alpha   90.00
_cell.angle_beta   90.00
_cell.angle_gamma   90.00
#
_symmetry.space_group_name_H-M   'P 1'
#
loop_
_entity.id
_entity.type
_entity.pdbx_description
1 polymer ?
#
loop_
_entity_poly.entity_id
_entity_poly.type
_entity_poly.pdbx_seq_one_letter_code
_entity_poly.pdbx_strand_id
1 'polypeptide(L)'
;MSQIFKIVVPFACLLSANLAYADSTNYKRWAVSAGWMHVMPQGKANSTHVTTSVEEGGSYGVGSLWGADLGKYAINSDELTGMGKLMFNSFVKNSQTKPEYKVPNSLMNGAKSDISGISDYTATGGMEAENTDTLGLTLSYFVNDNVSLELIGGIPPKVDIKGVGEIRAVALSTANSPPPLGTPPTYLNGLKLLKDTLITDLGAHGKVAEVTAWTPAATVKYHFGTSGKDRFRPFVGAGVTYGHFNKLKLNSGVEEDLIQAGYMIDNILSGRAGEALHGGKGSSTATPEVKVKTSDAFAPVFTAGFTFDFTERWFSTGSLSYMPNFNNVATVTVTDTTTGTELIKSTTKIDLDPLVTYVGVGYRF
;
A
#
# COMPACT_ATOMS: atom_id res chain seq x y z
N MET A 1 -24.54 -10.55 -9.49
CA MET A 1 -25.09 -11.52 -8.51
C MET A 1 -24.06 -11.68 -7.40
N SER A 2 -24.28 -11.06 -6.24
CA SER A 2 -23.22 -10.79 -5.26
C SER A 2 -22.66 -12.07 -4.64
N GLN A 3 -21.35 -12.10 -4.38
CA GLN A 3 -20.66 -13.20 -3.67
C GLN A 3 -21.31 -13.56 -2.32
N ILE A 4 -22.08 -12.63 -1.73
CA ILE A 4 -22.87 -12.83 -0.51
C ILE A 4 -23.86 -14.00 -0.68
N PHE A 5 -24.53 -14.13 -1.84
CA PHE A 5 -25.46 -15.24 -2.07
C PHE A 5 -24.77 -16.61 -2.17
N LYS A 6 -23.49 -16.65 -2.58
CA LYS A 6 -22.74 -17.91 -2.73
C LYS A 6 -22.19 -18.45 -1.41
N ILE A 7 -22.07 -17.61 -0.37
CA ILE A 7 -21.60 -18.03 0.96
C ILE A 7 -22.80 -18.27 1.88
N VAL A 8 -23.77 -17.34 1.90
CA VAL A 8 -24.89 -17.36 2.85
C VAL A 8 -25.82 -18.56 2.62
N VAL A 9 -26.10 -18.92 1.36
CA VAL A 9 -27.03 -20.01 1.03
C VAL A 9 -26.48 -21.40 1.41
N PRO A 10 -25.24 -21.79 1.04
CA PRO A 10 -24.69 -23.07 1.49
C PRO A 10 -24.42 -23.10 3.00
N PHE A 11 -24.08 -21.97 3.65
CA PHE A 11 -23.91 -21.91 5.10
C PHE A 11 -25.26 -22.10 5.83
N ALA A 12 -26.34 -21.48 5.34
CA ALA A 12 -27.69 -21.67 5.86
C ALA A 12 -28.22 -23.11 5.65
N CYS A 13 -27.88 -23.74 4.53
CA CYS A 13 -28.25 -25.14 4.26
C CYS A 13 -27.41 -26.17 5.05
N LEU A 14 -26.14 -25.88 5.34
CA LEU A 14 -25.30 -26.72 6.22
C LEU A 14 -25.74 -26.61 7.70
N LEU A 15 -26.18 -25.41 8.12
CA LEU A 15 -26.80 -25.16 9.42
C LEU A 15 -28.10 -25.98 9.58
N SER A 16 -29.00 -25.96 8.60
CA SER A 16 -30.28 -26.67 8.72
C SER A 16 -30.15 -28.20 8.72
N ALA A 17 -29.15 -28.77 8.04
CA ALA A 17 -28.96 -30.22 7.99
C ALA A 17 -28.31 -30.82 9.26
N ASN A 18 -27.46 -30.06 9.99
CA ASN A 18 -26.78 -30.54 11.20
C ASN A 18 -27.49 -30.15 12.52
N LEU A 19 -28.39 -29.16 12.50
CA LEU A 19 -29.21 -28.80 13.66
C LEU A 19 -30.25 -29.87 14.03
N ALA A 20 -30.58 -30.79 13.12
CA ALA A 20 -31.51 -31.89 13.36
C ALA A 20 -30.90 -33.10 14.13
N TYR A 21 -29.57 -33.09 14.37
CA TYR A 21 -28.84 -34.20 15.02
C TYR A 21 -28.21 -33.81 16.38
N ALA A 22 -28.80 -32.86 17.10
CA ALA A 22 -28.47 -32.62 18.50
C ALA A 22 -29.24 -33.63 19.38
N ASP A 23 -28.64 -34.80 19.61
CA ASP A 23 -29.21 -35.85 20.46
C ASP A 23 -29.10 -35.46 21.95
N SER A 24 -30.21 -35.58 22.68
CA SER A 24 -30.39 -35.18 24.09
C SER A 24 -29.43 -35.83 25.10
N THR A 25 -28.67 -36.84 24.66
CA THR A 25 -27.74 -37.63 25.47
C THR A 25 -26.27 -37.27 25.26
N ASN A 26 -25.93 -36.50 24.22
CA ASN A 26 -24.54 -36.20 23.84
C ASN A 26 -24.23 -34.70 23.98
N TYR A 27 -23.07 -34.38 24.56
CA TYR A 27 -22.55 -33.01 24.81
C TYR A 27 -22.27 -32.17 23.53
N LYS A 28 -22.71 -32.63 22.36
CA LYS A 28 -22.51 -31.99 21.06
C LYS A 28 -23.57 -30.92 20.84
N ARG A 29 -23.17 -29.65 20.89
CA ARG A 29 -24.08 -28.50 20.80
C ARG A 29 -23.58 -27.47 19.82
N TRP A 30 -24.50 -26.84 19.09
CA TRP A 30 -24.21 -25.69 18.25
C TRP A 30 -24.55 -24.41 19.01
N ALA A 31 -23.74 -23.38 18.83
CA ALA A 31 -24.05 -22.04 19.29
C ALA A 31 -23.72 -21.03 18.20
N VAL A 32 -24.53 -19.97 18.13
CA VAL A 32 -24.26 -18.83 17.26
C VAL A 32 -24.25 -17.58 18.11
N SER A 33 -23.40 -16.61 17.76
CA SER A 33 -23.46 -15.27 18.37
C SER A 33 -23.27 -14.18 17.34
N ALA A 34 -23.90 -13.03 17.60
CA ALA A 34 -23.78 -11.83 16.81
C ALA A 34 -23.43 -10.66 17.74
N GLY A 35 -22.53 -9.81 17.30
CA GLY A 35 -21.98 -8.79 18.17
C GLY A 35 -21.15 -7.74 17.46
N TRP A 36 -20.74 -6.75 18.24
CA TRP A 36 -19.85 -5.69 17.80
C TRP A 36 -18.41 -6.17 17.87
N MET A 37 -17.63 -5.85 16.84
CA MET A 37 -16.21 -6.13 16.75
C MET A 37 -15.45 -4.83 16.48
N HIS A 38 -14.55 -4.48 17.39
CA HIS A 38 -13.65 -3.34 17.23
C HIS A 38 -12.25 -3.87 16.93
N VAL A 39 -11.69 -3.47 15.80
CA VAL A 39 -10.39 -3.92 15.30
C VAL A 39 -9.40 -2.78 15.46
N MET A 40 -8.30 -3.04 16.15
CA MET A 40 -7.23 -2.09 16.43
C MET A 40 -5.91 -2.62 15.87
N PRO A 41 -5.53 -2.26 14.64
CA PRO A 41 -4.21 -2.55 14.11
C PRO A 41 -3.11 -1.97 15.02
N GLN A 42 -2.05 -2.73 15.27
CA GLN A 42 -0.91 -2.32 16.10
C GLN A 42 0.37 -2.12 15.29
N GLY A 43 0.37 -2.52 14.01
CA GLY A 43 1.52 -2.39 13.14
C GLY A 43 1.89 -0.94 12.84
N LYS A 44 3.12 -0.76 12.35
CA LYS A 44 3.71 0.54 12.04
C LYS A 44 4.05 0.65 10.57
N ALA A 45 4.16 1.90 10.11
CA ALA A 45 4.58 2.19 8.74
C ALA A 45 5.95 1.56 8.45
N ASN A 46 6.01 0.75 7.40
CA ASN A 46 7.26 0.28 6.83
C ASN A 46 7.68 1.16 5.66
N SER A 47 8.98 1.14 5.34
CA SER A 47 9.51 1.76 4.12
C SER A 47 8.87 1.18 2.86
N THR A 48 8.83 2.00 1.82
CA THR A 48 8.27 1.66 0.51
C THR A 48 9.42 1.46 -0.48
N HIS A 49 9.47 0.28 -1.09
CA HIS A 49 10.43 -0.03 -2.13
C HIS A 49 9.84 0.35 -3.49
N VAL A 50 10.63 1.04 -4.32
CA VAL A 50 10.17 1.59 -5.60
C VAL A 50 11.14 1.21 -6.70
N THR A 51 10.60 0.67 -7.79
CA THR A 51 11.31 0.41 -9.03
C THR A 51 10.66 1.19 -10.17
N THR A 52 11.46 1.61 -11.16
CA THR A 52 10.95 2.29 -12.35
C THR A 52 11.45 1.61 -13.63
N SER A 53 10.86 1.98 -14.77
CA SER A 53 11.35 1.55 -16.08
C SER A 53 12.68 2.21 -16.51
N VAL A 54 13.23 3.12 -15.71
CA VAL A 54 14.53 3.74 -16.00
C VAL A 54 15.63 2.75 -15.65
N GLU A 55 16.53 2.50 -16.59
CA GLU A 55 17.71 1.65 -16.39
C GLU A 55 18.76 2.41 -15.58
N GLU A 56 19.38 1.74 -14.60
CA GLU A 56 20.44 2.33 -13.79
C GLU A 56 21.65 2.67 -14.65
N GLY A 57 22.01 3.96 -14.72
CA GLY A 57 23.06 4.45 -15.60
C GLY A 57 22.65 4.49 -17.08
N GLY A 58 21.36 4.31 -17.39
CA GLY A 58 20.83 4.35 -18.75
C GLY A 58 21.01 5.73 -19.40
N SER A 59 21.32 5.74 -20.70
CA SER A 59 21.65 6.97 -21.45
C SER A 59 20.46 7.46 -22.28
N TYR A 60 19.83 8.54 -21.80
CA TYR A 60 18.58 9.08 -22.35
C TYR A 60 18.80 10.41 -23.07
N GLY A 61 17.96 10.70 -24.06
CA GLY A 61 17.91 12.03 -24.68
C GLY A 61 17.49 13.09 -23.66
N VAL A 62 18.04 14.30 -23.76
CA VAL A 62 17.68 15.39 -22.84
C VAL A 62 16.43 16.15 -23.31
N GLY A 63 16.26 16.37 -24.61
CA GLY A 63 15.16 17.20 -25.12
C GLY A 63 15.29 18.65 -24.68
N SER A 64 14.26 19.21 -24.04
CA SER A 64 14.28 20.58 -23.51
C SER A 64 14.98 20.66 -22.15
N LEU A 65 15.74 21.72 -21.90
CA LEU A 65 16.39 21.98 -20.61
C LEU A 65 16.23 23.46 -20.22
N TRP A 66 16.03 23.75 -18.94
CA TRP A 66 15.86 25.12 -18.43
C TRP A 66 17.10 25.59 -17.69
N GLY A 67 17.46 26.85 -17.90
CA GLY A 67 18.58 27.46 -17.18
C GLY A 67 18.35 27.53 -15.67
N ALA A 68 17.09 27.55 -15.22
CA ALA A 68 16.73 27.52 -13.79
C ALA A 68 17.10 26.16 -13.16
N ASP A 69 16.80 25.06 -13.85
CA ASP A 69 17.12 23.71 -13.37
C ASP A 69 18.64 23.47 -13.34
N LEU A 70 19.36 23.98 -14.33
CA LEU A 70 20.83 23.97 -14.33
C LEU A 70 21.41 24.69 -13.10
N GLY A 71 20.91 25.88 -12.79
CA GLY A 71 21.39 26.65 -11.64
C GLY A 71 21.02 26.04 -10.30
N LYS A 72 19.87 25.35 -10.23
CA LYS A 72 19.33 24.77 -9.00
C LYS A 72 19.93 23.41 -8.67
N TYR A 73 20.15 22.56 -9.67
CA TYR A 73 20.48 21.15 -9.43
C TYR A 73 21.93 20.79 -9.77
N ALA A 74 22.72 21.67 -10.40
CA ALA A 74 24.11 21.37 -10.71
C ALA A 74 24.99 21.27 -9.46
N ILE A 75 25.70 20.15 -9.31
CA ILE A 75 26.55 19.90 -8.13
C ILE A 75 28.05 20.06 -8.39
N ASN A 76 28.47 20.06 -9.66
CA ASN A 76 29.88 20.22 -10.06
C ASN A 76 30.08 21.33 -11.08
N SER A 77 29.25 22.38 -11.02
CA SER A 77 29.31 23.47 -11.99
C SER A 77 30.64 24.22 -11.99
N ASP A 78 31.42 24.19 -10.90
CA ASP A 78 32.72 24.83 -10.78
C ASP A 78 33.86 24.06 -11.47
N GLU A 79 33.64 22.78 -11.78
CA GLU A 79 34.59 21.98 -12.57
C GLU A 79 34.46 22.25 -14.07
N LEU A 80 33.37 22.89 -14.51
CA LEU A 80 33.22 23.31 -15.91
C LEU A 80 34.27 24.36 -16.26
N THR A 81 34.86 24.23 -17.44
CA THR A 81 35.88 25.16 -17.95
C THR A 81 35.56 25.62 -19.38
N GLY A 82 36.25 26.66 -19.84
CA GLY A 82 36.16 27.17 -21.21
C GLY A 82 34.73 27.54 -21.65
N MET A 83 34.36 27.12 -22.86
CA MET A 83 33.04 27.42 -23.44
C MET A 83 31.89 26.82 -22.62
N GLY A 84 32.09 25.64 -22.00
CA GLY A 84 31.08 25.00 -21.17
C GLY A 84 30.63 25.86 -19.99
N LYS A 85 31.60 26.40 -19.22
CA LYS A 85 31.31 27.30 -18.08
C LYS A 85 30.67 28.61 -18.54
N LEU A 86 31.14 29.19 -19.65
CA LEU A 86 30.59 30.43 -20.18
C LEU A 86 29.11 30.26 -20.57
N MET A 87 28.78 29.16 -21.26
CA MET A 87 27.42 28.84 -21.67
C MET A 87 26.53 28.52 -20.46
N PHE A 88 27.02 27.69 -19.53
CA PHE A 88 26.33 27.39 -18.27
C PHE A 88 25.96 28.67 -17.51
N ASN A 89 26.93 29.56 -17.27
CA ASN A 89 26.71 30.83 -16.57
C ASN A 89 25.70 31.72 -17.32
N SER A 90 25.76 31.74 -18.65
CA SER A 90 24.80 32.49 -19.47
C SER A 90 23.37 31.96 -19.30
N PHE A 91 23.16 30.64 -19.34
CA PHE A 91 21.83 30.05 -19.17
C PHE A 91 21.26 30.29 -17.78
N VAL A 92 22.08 30.11 -16.74
CA VAL A 92 21.67 30.38 -15.34
C VAL A 92 21.39 31.86 -15.12
N LYS A 93 22.19 32.77 -15.70
CA LYS A 93 21.94 34.21 -15.58
C LYS A 93 20.66 34.62 -16.29
N ASN A 94 20.41 34.08 -17.49
CA ASN A 94 19.18 34.39 -18.23
C ASN A 94 17.93 33.89 -17.49
N SER A 95 18.02 32.72 -16.82
CA SER A 95 16.91 32.16 -16.06
C SER A 95 16.52 32.98 -14.83
N GLN A 96 17.46 33.72 -14.23
CA GLN A 96 17.16 34.66 -13.14
C GLN A 96 16.21 35.78 -13.57
N THR A 97 16.28 36.21 -14.83
CA THR A 97 15.37 37.25 -15.37
C THR A 97 14.12 36.67 -16.02
N LYS A 98 14.19 35.43 -16.51
CA LYS A 98 13.11 34.71 -17.18
C LYS A 98 13.13 33.25 -16.69
N PRO A 99 12.37 32.88 -15.65
CA PRO A 99 12.41 31.53 -15.07
C PRO A 99 12.17 30.41 -16.09
N GLU A 100 11.35 30.68 -17.11
CA GLU A 100 11.05 29.78 -18.23
C GLU A 100 12.09 29.78 -19.36
N TYR A 101 13.29 30.34 -19.12
CA TYR A 101 14.35 30.38 -20.13
C TYR A 101 14.86 28.97 -20.44
N LYS A 102 14.55 28.50 -21.65
CA LYS A 102 15.05 27.25 -22.21
C LYS A 102 16.44 27.44 -22.84
N VAL A 103 17.30 26.44 -22.64
CA VAL A 103 18.56 26.31 -23.38
C VAL A 103 18.25 26.18 -24.87
N PRO A 104 18.96 26.92 -25.76
CA PRO A 104 18.70 26.87 -27.20
C PRO A 104 18.73 25.44 -27.76
N ASN A 105 17.74 25.08 -28.59
CA ASN A 105 17.61 23.75 -29.16
C ASN A 105 18.83 23.31 -30.00
N SER A 106 19.53 24.27 -30.62
CA SER A 106 20.78 24.02 -31.34
C SER A 106 21.90 23.44 -30.47
N LEU A 107 21.81 23.61 -29.15
CA LEU A 107 22.77 23.08 -28.18
C LEU A 107 22.30 21.79 -27.51
N MET A 108 21.02 21.46 -27.65
CA MET A 108 20.39 20.30 -27.02
C MET A 108 20.14 19.16 -28.01
N ASN A 109 20.19 19.43 -29.32
CA ASN A 109 19.99 18.40 -30.34
C ASN A 109 21.10 17.34 -30.24
N GLY A 110 20.70 16.09 -30.03
CA GLY A 110 21.62 14.97 -29.79
C GLY A 110 22.22 14.90 -28.38
N ALA A 111 21.83 15.80 -27.47
CA ALA A 111 22.29 15.78 -26.09
C ALA A 111 21.77 14.54 -25.35
N LYS A 112 22.65 13.90 -24.58
CA LYS A 112 22.32 12.73 -23.76
C LYS A 112 22.71 12.94 -22.31
N SER A 113 21.99 12.25 -21.43
CA SER A 113 22.25 12.19 -20.00
C SER A 113 22.13 10.76 -19.50
N ASP A 114 23.12 10.33 -18.73
CA ASP A 114 23.08 9.08 -18.00
C ASP A 114 22.35 9.32 -16.66
N ILE A 115 21.32 8.53 -16.35
CA ILE A 115 20.46 8.73 -15.18
C ILE A 115 20.61 7.56 -14.21
N SER A 116 20.73 7.88 -12.91
CA SER A 116 20.96 6.92 -11.82
C SER A 116 20.18 7.29 -10.56
N GLY A 117 19.96 6.33 -9.67
CA GLY A 117 19.34 6.52 -8.35
C GLY A 117 17.81 6.45 -8.31
N ILE A 118 17.15 6.23 -9.45
CA ILE A 118 15.68 6.11 -9.54
C ILE A 118 15.20 4.81 -10.20
N SER A 119 16.11 3.92 -10.58
CA SER A 119 15.77 2.61 -11.14
C SER A 119 15.19 1.66 -10.09
N ASP A 120 15.82 1.61 -8.92
CA ASP A 120 15.49 0.80 -7.75
C ASP A 120 15.97 1.55 -6.48
N TYR A 121 15.03 1.92 -5.61
CA TYR A 121 15.33 2.62 -4.36
C TYR A 121 14.28 2.34 -3.28
N THR A 122 14.64 2.66 -2.03
CA THR A 122 13.73 2.54 -0.88
C THR A 122 13.45 3.92 -0.30
N ALA A 123 12.18 4.31 -0.30
CA ALA A 123 11.68 5.51 0.33
C ALA A 123 11.21 5.22 1.76
N THR A 124 11.35 6.20 2.65
CA THR A 124 10.99 6.07 4.07
C THR A 124 9.48 6.11 4.32
N GLY A 125 8.70 6.70 3.40
CA GLY A 125 7.26 6.78 3.53
C GLY A 125 6.58 5.40 3.52
N GLY A 126 5.49 5.29 4.28
CA GLY A 126 4.76 4.04 4.50
C GLY A 126 3.28 4.25 4.83
N MET A 127 2.64 3.18 5.29
CA MET A 127 1.20 3.12 5.50
C MET A 127 0.86 2.41 6.81
N GLU A 128 -0.14 2.94 7.53
CA GLU A 128 -0.71 2.35 8.75
C GLU A 128 -2.21 2.16 8.59
N ALA A 129 -2.73 1.02 9.06
CA ALA A 129 -4.16 0.78 9.07
C ALA A 129 -4.81 1.44 10.30
N GLU A 130 -5.94 2.11 10.11
CA GLU A 130 -6.70 2.71 11.20
C GLU A 130 -7.65 1.71 11.87
N ASN A 131 -8.10 2.09 13.07
CA ASN A 131 -9.11 1.32 13.79
C ASN A 131 -10.42 1.30 13.00
N THR A 132 -11.14 0.18 13.10
CA THR A 132 -12.44 0.04 12.44
C THR A 132 -13.39 -0.79 13.27
N ASP A 133 -14.67 -0.55 13.06
CA ASP A 133 -15.75 -1.26 13.71
C ASP A 133 -16.58 -2.04 12.71
N THR A 134 -17.05 -3.21 13.13
CA THR A 134 -17.93 -4.04 12.31
C THR A 134 -18.82 -4.97 13.13
N LEU A 135 -19.74 -5.63 12.45
CA LEU A 135 -20.57 -6.68 13.01
C LEU A 135 -19.91 -8.05 12.80
N GLY A 136 -19.60 -8.71 13.91
CA GLY A 136 -19.06 -10.07 13.96
C GLY A 136 -20.15 -11.11 14.18
N LEU A 137 -20.00 -12.25 13.50
CA LEU A 137 -20.81 -13.45 13.65
C LEU A 137 -19.88 -14.60 14.02
N THR A 138 -20.27 -15.38 15.02
CA THR A 138 -19.56 -16.62 15.37
C THR A 138 -20.47 -17.83 15.26
N LEU A 139 -19.90 -18.95 14.82
CA LEU A 139 -20.50 -20.27 14.82
C LEU A 139 -19.60 -21.18 15.64
N SER A 140 -20.10 -21.66 16.77
CA SER A 140 -19.39 -22.58 17.66
C SER A 140 -20.02 -23.97 17.62
N TYR A 141 -19.17 -24.99 17.52
CA TYR A 141 -19.51 -26.38 17.72
C TYR A 141 -18.80 -26.90 18.96
N PHE A 142 -19.56 -27.23 20.00
CA PHE A 142 -19.02 -27.84 21.22
C PHE A 142 -18.81 -29.33 20.99
N VAL A 143 -17.56 -29.76 21.04
CA VAL A 143 -17.19 -31.18 20.95
C VAL A 143 -17.47 -31.88 22.28
N ASN A 144 -17.27 -31.14 23.38
CA ASN A 144 -17.65 -31.52 24.74
C ASN A 144 -17.93 -30.25 25.56
N ASP A 145 -18.15 -30.40 26.87
CA ASP A 145 -18.47 -29.26 27.75
C ASP A 145 -17.40 -28.17 27.78
N ASN A 146 -16.13 -28.51 27.59
CA ASN A 146 -15.02 -27.58 27.70
C ASN A 146 -14.44 -27.17 26.35
N VAL A 147 -14.54 -27.99 25.30
CA VAL A 147 -13.86 -27.76 24.03
C VAL A 147 -14.85 -27.43 22.92
N SER A 148 -14.62 -26.31 22.22
CA SER A 148 -15.37 -25.94 21.03
C SER A 148 -14.47 -25.62 19.84
N LEU A 149 -15.02 -25.83 18.64
CA LEU A 149 -14.50 -25.30 17.39
C LEU A 149 -15.34 -24.07 17.03
N GLU A 150 -14.72 -22.93 16.80
CA GLU A 150 -15.41 -21.69 16.46
C GLU A 150 -14.94 -21.15 15.11
N LEU A 151 -15.91 -20.83 14.24
CA LEU A 151 -15.71 -20.02 13.04
C LEU A 151 -16.17 -18.60 13.32
N ILE A 152 -15.32 -17.63 13.00
CA ILE A 152 -15.56 -16.20 13.15
C ILE A 152 -15.61 -15.59 11.75
N GLY A 153 -16.64 -14.81 11.48
CA GLY A 153 -16.77 -14.02 10.26
C GLY A 153 -17.70 -12.83 10.48
N GLY A 154 -18.19 -12.22 9.41
CA GLY A 154 -19.22 -11.19 9.51
C GLY A 154 -19.16 -10.15 8.39
N ILE A 155 -19.60 -8.96 8.78
CA ILE A 155 -19.34 -7.65 8.18
C ILE A 155 -17.90 -7.40 7.69
N PRO A 156 -17.46 -7.57 6.43
CA PRO A 156 -16.11 -7.11 6.07
C PRO A 156 -16.02 -5.59 6.26
N PRO A 157 -15.19 -5.08 7.21
CA PRO A 157 -15.10 -3.65 7.44
C PRO A 157 -14.39 -2.96 6.27
N LYS A 158 -14.69 -1.67 6.15
CA LYS A 158 -13.83 -0.73 5.43
C LYS A 158 -12.78 -0.22 6.40
N VAL A 159 -11.52 -0.35 6.01
CA VAL A 159 -10.37 0.08 6.78
C VAL A 159 -9.75 1.24 6.04
N ASP A 160 -9.59 2.35 6.75
CA ASP A 160 -8.88 3.51 6.24
C ASP A 160 -7.39 3.30 6.47
N ILE A 161 -6.60 3.61 5.44
CA ILE A 161 -5.15 3.51 5.47
C ILE A 161 -4.59 4.91 5.54
N LYS A 162 -3.87 5.19 6.62
CA LYS A 162 -3.19 6.45 6.86
C LYS A 162 -1.79 6.42 6.27
N GLY A 163 -1.41 7.51 5.61
CA GLY A 163 -0.07 7.73 5.11
C GLY A 163 0.87 8.26 6.19
N VAL A 164 2.12 7.81 6.17
CA VAL A 164 3.17 8.28 7.09
C VAL A 164 4.41 8.64 6.29
N GLY A 165 4.87 9.89 6.43
CA GLY A 165 6.10 10.39 5.80
C GLY A 165 5.97 10.70 4.31
N GLU A 166 7.11 10.89 3.67
CA GLU A 166 7.22 11.28 2.25
C GLU A 166 7.80 10.13 1.41
N ILE A 167 7.37 10.07 0.16
CA ILE A 167 8.04 9.28 -0.89
C ILE A 167 8.86 10.25 -1.74
N ARG A 168 10.17 10.05 -1.75
CA ARG A 168 11.14 10.88 -2.48
C ARG A 168 12.00 10.04 -3.41
N ALA A 169 12.30 10.60 -4.57
CA ALA A 169 13.18 10.03 -5.58
C ALA A 169 14.38 10.95 -5.82
N VAL A 170 15.60 10.45 -5.62
CA VAL A 170 16.82 11.22 -5.82
C VAL A 170 17.47 10.79 -7.13
N ALA A 171 17.36 11.62 -8.16
CA ALA A 171 17.94 11.35 -9.46
C ALA A 171 19.29 12.06 -9.63
N LEU A 172 20.31 11.31 -9.99
CA LEU A 172 21.59 11.84 -10.47
C LEU A 172 21.64 11.72 -12.00
N SER A 173 21.76 12.86 -12.68
CA SER A 173 21.87 12.97 -14.13
C SER A 173 23.26 13.46 -14.51
N THR A 174 24.01 12.69 -15.31
CA THR A 174 25.33 13.08 -15.82
C THR A 174 25.28 13.29 -17.33
N ALA A 175 25.62 14.49 -17.79
CA ALA A 175 25.67 14.78 -19.22
C ALA A 175 26.76 13.94 -19.93
N ASN A 176 26.35 13.17 -20.93
CA ASN A 176 27.21 12.24 -21.67
C ASN A 176 26.85 12.22 -23.17
N SER A 177 27.00 13.37 -23.82
CA SER A 177 26.66 13.50 -25.23
C SER A 177 27.77 12.95 -26.13
N PRO A 178 27.43 12.30 -27.27
CA PRO A 178 28.41 11.70 -28.16
C PRO A 178 29.36 12.73 -28.81
N PRO A 179 30.61 12.36 -29.14
CA PRO A 179 31.63 13.22 -29.73
C PRO A 179 31.25 13.79 -31.12
N PRO A 180 31.91 14.86 -31.61
CA PRO A 180 33.20 15.43 -31.15
C PRO A 180 33.11 16.30 -29.89
N LEU A 181 34.19 16.29 -29.09
CA LEU A 181 34.34 17.15 -27.91
C LEU A 181 34.60 18.60 -28.32
N GLY A 182 33.98 19.55 -27.61
CA GLY A 182 34.18 20.99 -27.87
C GLY A 182 33.26 21.56 -28.95
N THR A 183 32.16 20.88 -29.26
CA THR A 183 31.04 21.40 -30.06
C THR A 183 29.74 21.20 -29.28
N PRO A 184 28.64 21.90 -29.61
CA PRO A 184 27.35 21.46 -29.09
C PRO A 184 27.06 20.04 -29.59
N PRO A 185 26.40 19.16 -28.79
CA PRO A 185 25.96 19.33 -27.41
C PRO A 185 27.02 18.99 -26.32
N THR A 186 28.28 18.70 -26.68
CA THR A 186 29.31 18.17 -25.77
C THR A 186 29.93 19.20 -24.81
N TYR A 187 29.62 20.49 -24.94
CA TYR A 187 30.16 21.55 -24.07
C TYR A 187 29.86 21.37 -22.58
N LEU A 188 28.78 20.66 -22.24
CA LEU A 188 28.39 20.39 -20.86
C LEU A 188 28.66 18.94 -20.43
N ASN A 189 29.39 18.15 -21.23
CA ASN A 189 29.71 16.78 -20.86
C ASN A 189 30.43 16.73 -19.49
N GLY A 190 30.02 15.77 -18.65
CA GLY A 190 30.49 15.64 -17.28
C GLY A 190 29.74 16.51 -16.26
N LEU A 191 28.84 17.41 -16.68
CA LEU A 191 27.95 18.12 -15.77
C LEU A 191 27.01 17.14 -15.07
N LYS A 192 26.97 17.23 -13.75
CA LYS A 192 26.11 16.42 -12.87
C LYS A 192 25.01 17.28 -12.28
N LEU A 193 23.78 16.82 -12.43
CA LEU A 193 22.59 17.41 -11.81
C LEU A 193 22.02 16.40 -10.81
N LEU A 194 21.82 16.83 -9.56
CA LEU A 194 21.21 16.02 -8.50
C LEU A 194 19.87 16.65 -8.10
N LYS A 195 18.77 15.96 -8.37
CA LYS A 195 17.42 16.41 -8.00
C LYS A 195 16.78 15.42 -7.04
N ASP A 196 16.54 15.89 -5.83
CA ASP A 196 15.65 15.25 -4.87
C ASP A 196 14.20 15.69 -5.14
N THR A 197 13.39 14.78 -5.64
CA THR A 197 12.00 15.02 -6.03
C THR A 197 11.05 14.41 -5.01
N LEU A 198 10.21 15.26 -4.41
CA LEU A 198 9.04 14.79 -3.67
C LEU A 198 8.05 14.19 -4.66
N ILE A 199 7.78 12.89 -4.55
CA ILE A 199 6.82 12.17 -5.37
C ILE A 199 5.43 12.32 -4.76
N THR A 200 5.28 12.02 -3.47
CA THR A 200 4.03 12.24 -2.74
C THR A 200 4.32 12.41 -1.25
N ASP A 201 3.57 13.29 -0.60
CA ASP A 201 3.58 13.45 0.85
C ASP A 201 2.39 12.69 1.45
N LEU A 202 2.64 11.44 1.85
CA LEU A 202 1.61 10.56 2.40
C LEU A 202 1.07 11.10 3.73
N GLY A 203 1.92 11.79 4.52
CA GLY A 203 1.54 12.40 5.79
C GLY A 203 0.59 13.58 5.61
N ALA A 204 0.82 14.42 4.60
CA ALA A 204 -0.03 15.58 4.29
C ALA A 204 -1.42 15.17 3.76
N HIS A 205 -1.52 14.07 3.01
CA HIS A 205 -2.80 13.55 2.50
C HIS A 205 -3.66 12.91 3.59
N GLY A 206 -3.08 12.49 4.71
CA GLY A 206 -3.78 11.82 5.81
C GLY A 206 -4.26 10.42 5.41
N LYS A 207 -5.52 10.29 4.98
CA LYS A 207 -6.07 9.03 4.45
C LYS A 207 -5.59 8.86 3.01
N VAL A 208 -4.71 7.89 2.78
CA VAL A 208 -4.12 7.61 1.46
C VAL A 208 -4.87 6.52 0.71
N ALA A 209 -5.57 5.62 1.40
CA ALA A 209 -6.43 4.62 0.77
C ALA A 209 -7.58 4.15 1.68
N GLU A 210 -8.58 3.51 1.08
CA GLU A 210 -9.62 2.72 1.76
C GLU A 210 -9.60 1.29 1.20
N VAL A 211 -9.65 0.29 2.08
CA VAL A 211 -9.65 -1.12 1.71
C VAL A 211 -10.77 -1.88 2.42
N THR A 212 -11.37 -2.85 1.73
CA THR A 212 -12.31 -3.79 2.37
C THR A 212 -11.55 -5.04 2.81
N ALA A 213 -11.55 -5.34 4.11
CA ALA A 213 -10.84 -6.46 4.69
C ALA A 213 -11.78 -7.65 4.95
N TRP A 214 -11.44 -8.81 4.41
CA TRP A 214 -12.12 -10.08 4.67
C TRP A 214 -11.22 -10.96 5.50
N THR A 215 -11.53 -11.12 6.79
CA THR A 215 -10.66 -11.80 7.76
C THR A 215 -11.37 -12.93 8.51
N PRO A 216 -11.92 -13.97 7.84
CA PRO A 216 -12.46 -15.12 8.54
C PRO A 216 -11.40 -15.80 9.42
N ALA A 217 -11.81 -16.32 10.56
CA ALA A 217 -10.95 -17.07 11.47
C ALA A 217 -11.59 -18.37 11.93
N ALA A 218 -10.77 -19.38 12.18
CA ALA A 218 -11.16 -20.64 12.77
C ALA A 218 -10.32 -20.86 14.03
N THR A 219 -10.97 -21.09 15.17
CA THR A 219 -10.30 -21.24 16.47
C THR A 219 -10.79 -22.49 17.20
N VAL A 220 -9.92 -23.07 18.01
CA VAL A 220 -10.28 -24.05 19.04
C VAL A 220 -10.27 -23.32 20.38
N LYS A 221 -11.33 -23.46 21.16
CA LYS A 221 -11.47 -22.83 22.47
C LYS A 221 -11.61 -23.87 23.57
N TYR A 222 -10.96 -23.60 24.70
CA TYR A 222 -11.16 -24.28 25.96
C TYR A 222 -11.91 -23.35 26.92
N HIS A 223 -13.10 -23.76 27.33
CA HIS A 223 -14.00 -23.10 28.27
C HIS A 223 -13.82 -23.70 29.65
N PHE A 224 -13.59 -22.85 30.63
CA PHE A 224 -13.54 -23.23 32.03
C PHE A 224 -14.95 -23.34 32.63
N GLY A 225 -15.08 -24.17 33.67
CA GLY A 225 -16.36 -24.45 34.31
C GLY A 225 -17.26 -25.39 33.51
N THR A 226 -18.43 -25.68 34.08
CA THR A 226 -19.40 -26.65 33.57
C THR A 226 -20.66 -25.96 33.08
N SER A 227 -21.11 -26.30 31.87
CA SER A 227 -22.32 -25.76 31.27
C SER A 227 -23.55 -26.01 32.14
N GLY A 228 -24.40 -25.02 32.34
CA GLY A 228 -25.64 -25.14 33.13
C GLY A 228 -25.45 -25.09 34.65
N LYS A 229 -24.22 -25.21 35.15
CA LYS A 229 -23.88 -24.99 36.56
C LYS A 229 -23.23 -23.62 36.75
N ASP A 230 -22.19 -23.35 35.97
CA ASP A 230 -21.43 -22.10 36.04
C ASP A 230 -21.98 -21.11 35.02
N ARG A 231 -22.54 -19.99 35.50
CA ARG A 231 -23.08 -18.95 34.63
C ARG A 231 -21.99 -18.13 33.94
N PHE A 232 -20.85 -17.94 34.59
CA PHE A 232 -19.70 -17.22 34.05
C PHE A 232 -18.62 -18.23 33.68
N ARG A 233 -18.24 -18.26 32.40
CA ARG A 233 -17.31 -19.25 31.87
C ARG A 233 -16.21 -18.56 31.08
N PRO A 234 -15.04 -18.32 31.70
CA PRO A 234 -13.85 -17.88 31.00
C PRO A 234 -13.47 -18.88 29.90
N PHE A 235 -12.81 -18.40 28.86
CA PHE A 235 -12.21 -19.27 27.85
C PHE A 235 -10.90 -18.70 27.31
N VAL A 236 -10.09 -19.61 26.80
CA VAL A 236 -8.91 -19.31 25.99
C VAL A 236 -8.97 -20.12 24.71
N GLY A 237 -8.40 -19.60 23.63
CA GLY A 237 -8.38 -20.31 22.36
C GLY A 237 -7.22 -19.89 21.46
N ALA A 238 -6.96 -20.76 20.50
CA ALA A 238 -5.96 -20.55 19.47
C ALA A 238 -6.49 -21.01 18.12
N GLY A 239 -5.99 -20.41 17.04
CA GLY A 239 -6.48 -20.70 15.70
C GLY A 239 -5.71 -20.02 14.61
N VAL A 240 -6.35 -19.91 13.45
CA VAL A 240 -5.79 -19.28 12.25
C VAL A 240 -6.81 -18.34 11.62
N THR A 241 -6.34 -17.26 11.02
CA THR A 241 -7.13 -16.36 10.18
C THR A 241 -6.54 -16.30 8.78
N TYR A 242 -7.41 -16.03 7.82
CA TYR A 242 -7.06 -15.73 6.44
C TYR A 242 -7.55 -14.33 6.11
N GLY A 243 -6.64 -13.45 5.71
CA GLY A 243 -6.92 -12.09 5.27
C GLY A 243 -6.91 -11.96 3.76
N HIS A 244 -8.03 -11.49 3.21
CA HIS A 244 -8.17 -11.11 1.81
C HIS A 244 -8.62 -9.65 1.72
N PHE A 245 -7.90 -8.85 0.94
CA PHE A 245 -8.08 -7.40 0.90
C PHE A 245 -8.47 -6.97 -0.51
N ASN A 246 -9.63 -6.30 -0.64
CA ASN A 246 -10.17 -5.92 -1.94
C ASN A 246 -10.87 -4.56 -1.92
N LYS A 247 -11.38 -4.15 -3.09
CA LYS A 247 -12.05 -2.85 -3.31
C LYS A 247 -11.22 -1.67 -2.82
N LEU A 248 -9.95 -1.67 -3.22
CA LEU A 248 -9.00 -0.62 -2.89
C LEU A 248 -9.39 0.67 -3.60
N LYS A 249 -9.47 1.76 -2.83
CA LYS A 249 -9.68 3.11 -3.35
C LYS A 249 -8.53 3.97 -2.89
N LEU A 250 -7.75 4.50 -3.82
CA LEU A 250 -6.68 5.43 -3.53
C LEU A 250 -7.25 6.83 -3.31
N ASN A 251 -6.58 7.64 -2.49
CA ASN A 251 -6.83 9.06 -2.41
C ASN A 251 -6.50 9.73 -3.75
N SER A 252 -7.37 10.62 -4.23
CA SER A 252 -7.19 11.27 -5.53
C SER A 252 -5.93 12.12 -5.61
N GLY A 253 -5.52 12.77 -4.51
CA GLY A 253 -4.28 13.53 -4.46
C GLY A 253 -3.04 12.64 -4.61
N VAL A 254 -3.03 11.49 -3.93
CA VAL A 254 -1.95 10.49 -4.07
C VAL A 254 -1.96 9.89 -5.49
N GLU A 255 -3.14 9.65 -6.07
CA GLU A 255 -3.26 9.18 -7.44
C GLU A 255 -2.70 10.20 -8.45
N GLU A 256 -3.05 11.47 -8.30
CA GLU A 256 -2.55 12.57 -9.12
C GLU A 256 -1.03 12.73 -9.02
N ASP A 257 -0.48 12.67 -7.81
CA ASP A 257 0.97 12.69 -7.54
C ASP A 257 1.70 11.57 -8.31
N LEU A 258 1.18 10.34 -8.24
CA LEU A 258 1.72 9.18 -8.94
C LEU A 258 1.59 9.27 -10.46
N ILE A 259 0.50 9.87 -10.96
CA ILE A 259 0.33 10.16 -12.39
C ILE A 259 1.39 11.17 -12.86
N GLN A 260 1.65 12.22 -12.09
CA GLN A 260 2.71 13.19 -12.42
C GLN A 260 4.10 12.53 -12.44
N ALA A 261 4.39 11.66 -11.47
CA ALA A 261 5.61 10.87 -11.47
C ALA A 261 5.70 9.95 -12.70
N GLY A 262 4.58 9.34 -13.11
CA GLY A 262 4.47 8.58 -14.35
C GLY A 262 4.88 9.40 -15.58
N TYR A 263 4.41 10.64 -15.71
CA TYR A 263 4.83 11.52 -16.80
C TYR A 263 6.32 11.83 -16.80
N MET A 264 6.94 12.00 -15.63
CA MET A 264 8.38 12.20 -15.54
C MET A 264 9.16 10.98 -16.06
N ILE A 265 8.73 9.76 -15.69
CA ILE A 265 9.36 8.53 -16.18
C ILE A 265 9.16 8.39 -17.69
N ASP A 266 7.94 8.61 -18.21
CA ASP A 266 7.70 8.58 -19.67
C ASP A 266 8.58 9.59 -20.42
N ASN A 267 8.74 10.80 -19.89
CA ASN A 267 9.61 11.81 -20.50
C ASN A 267 11.07 11.34 -20.54
N ILE A 268 11.58 10.66 -19.51
CA ILE A 268 12.92 10.06 -19.55
C ILE A 268 13.01 9.01 -20.67
N LEU A 269 12.08 8.04 -20.68
CA LEU A 269 12.05 6.95 -21.65
C LEU A 269 11.89 7.44 -23.10
N SER A 270 11.18 8.56 -23.29
CA SER A 270 10.97 9.22 -24.58
C SER A 270 12.11 10.15 -25.01
N GLY A 271 13.24 10.17 -24.30
CA GLY A 271 14.39 11.01 -24.63
C GLY A 271 14.17 12.50 -24.37
N ARG A 272 13.34 12.84 -23.38
CA ARG A 272 13.01 14.19 -22.90
C ARG A 272 13.37 14.34 -21.42
N ALA A 273 14.51 13.80 -20.99
CA ALA A 273 14.91 13.78 -19.58
C ALA A 273 15.00 15.18 -18.93
N GLY A 274 15.30 16.23 -19.69
CA GLY A 274 15.31 17.60 -19.18
C GLY A 274 13.89 18.14 -18.88
N GLU A 275 12.86 17.64 -19.54
CA GLU A 275 11.45 17.95 -19.17
C GLU A 275 11.04 17.21 -17.89
N ALA A 276 11.51 15.98 -17.70
CA ALA A 276 11.34 15.24 -16.45
C ALA A 276 12.06 15.92 -15.27
N LEU A 277 13.26 16.47 -15.52
CA LEU A 277 14.01 17.26 -14.54
C LEU A 277 13.26 18.53 -14.15
N HIS A 278 12.63 19.21 -15.12
CA HIS A 278 11.79 20.38 -14.85
C HIS A 278 10.57 20.00 -14.01
N GLY A 279 9.92 18.88 -14.36
CA GLY A 279 8.78 18.30 -13.66
C GLY A 279 7.45 18.53 -14.38
N GLY A 280 6.39 17.89 -13.84
CA GLY A 280 5.05 17.90 -14.43
C GLY A 280 4.93 17.05 -15.69
N LYS A 281 3.82 17.24 -16.42
CA LYS A 281 3.51 16.47 -17.64
C LYS A 281 4.53 16.67 -18.77
N GLY A 282 5.05 17.88 -18.93
CA GLY A 282 5.88 18.24 -20.09
C GLY A 282 5.20 17.88 -21.42
N SER A 283 5.96 17.31 -22.34
CA SER A 283 5.48 16.83 -23.65
C SER A 283 5.11 15.34 -23.65
N SER A 284 4.94 14.73 -22.47
CA SER A 284 4.50 13.33 -22.35
C SER A 284 3.14 13.12 -23.02
N THR A 285 3.07 12.09 -23.87
CA THR A 285 1.84 11.62 -24.50
C THR A 285 1.26 10.38 -23.82
N ALA A 286 1.95 9.84 -22.80
CA ALA A 286 1.47 8.70 -22.03
C ALA A 286 0.11 9.00 -21.39
N THR A 287 -0.62 7.91 -21.09
CA THR A 287 -1.86 7.91 -20.32
C THR A 287 -1.67 7.03 -19.08
N PRO A 288 -0.96 7.53 -18.05
CA PRO A 288 -0.69 6.76 -16.84
C PRO A 288 -1.98 6.41 -16.11
N GLU A 289 -2.11 5.14 -15.73
CA GLU A 289 -3.18 4.62 -14.89
C GLU A 289 -2.55 4.00 -13.64
N VAL A 290 -3.10 4.33 -12.46
CA VAL A 290 -2.62 3.79 -11.18
C VAL A 290 -3.47 2.58 -10.79
N LYS A 291 -2.81 1.45 -10.51
CA LYS A 291 -3.45 0.22 -10.04
C LYS A 291 -2.88 -0.17 -8.70
N VAL A 292 -3.75 -0.45 -7.74
CA VAL A 292 -3.37 -0.91 -6.40
C VAL A 292 -3.83 -2.35 -6.21
N LYS A 293 -2.93 -3.20 -5.74
CA LYS A 293 -3.18 -4.59 -5.36
C LYS A 293 -2.60 -4.86 -3.99
N THR A 294 -3.17 -5.84 -3.32
CA THR A 294 -2.69 -6.33 -2.02
C THR A 294 -2.60 -7.84 -2.07
N SER A 295 -1.57 -8.40 -1.44
CA SER A 295 -1.47 -9.85 -1.22
C SER A 295 -2.46 -10.30 -0.15
N ASP A 296 -2.83 -11.57 -0.22
CA ASP A 296 -3.50 -12.23 0.90
C ASP A 296 -2.49 -12.59 1.99
N ALA A 297 -3.00 -12.89 3.19
CA ALA A 297 -2.15 -13.20 4.33
C ALA A 297 -2.82 -14.21 5.28
N PHE A 298 -2.01 -14.96 6.01
CA PHE A 298 -2.46 -15.84 7.09
C PHE A 298 -1.76 -15.45 8.38
N ALA A 299 -2.46 -15.62 9.51
CA ALA A 299 -1.86 -15.39 10.82
C ALA A 299 -2.43 -16.35 11.86
N PRO A 300 -1.65 -16.72 12.89
CA PRO A 300 -2.20 -17.33 14.08
C PRO A 300 -3.12 -16.34 14.80
N VAL A 301 -4.12 -16.86 15.50
CA VAL A 301 -5.04 -16.09 16.33
C VAL A 301 -4.99 -16.64 17.74
N PHE A 302 -4.80 -15.77 18.72
CA PHE A 302 -4.92 -16.11 20.14
C PHE A 302 -6.08 -15.32 20.73
N THR A 303 -6.99 -15.99 21.43
CA THR A 303 -8.19 -15.35 21.97
C THR A 303 -8.37 -15.71 23.44
N ALA A 304 -8.79 -14.73 24.24
CA ALA A 304 -9.19 -14.93 25.62
C ALA A 304 -10.48 -14.14 25.86
N GLY A 305 -11.38 -14.70 26.66
CA GLY A 305 -12.67 -14.10 26.86
C GLY A 305 -13.50 -14.83 27.90
N PHE A 306 -14.80 -14.56 27.87
CA PHE A 306 -15.77 -15.20 28.73
C PHE A 306 -17.12 -15.29 28.05
N THR A 307 -17.91 -16.26 28.47
CA THR A 307 -19.36 -16.29 28.23
C THR A 307 -20.10 -16.10 29.54
N PHE A 308 -21.24 -15.40 29.49
CA PHE A 308 -22.17 -15.28 30.61
C PHE A 308 -23.55 -15.79 30.20
N ASP A 309 -23.97 -16.91 30.77
CA ASP A 309 -25.26 -17.55 30.50
C ASP A 309 -26.40 -16.82 31.25
N PHE A 310 -27.36 -16.28 30.48
CA PHE A 310 -28.59 -15.71 31.01
C PHE A 310 -29.61 -16.81 31.32
N THR A 311 -29.70 -17.78 30.42
CA THR A 311 -30.50 -19.01 30.52
C THR A 311 -29.68 -20.17 29.97
N GLU A 312 -30.23 -21.38 29.94
CA GLU A 312 -29.54 -22.54 29.34
C GLU A 312 -29.22 -22.37 27.85
N ARG A 313 -29.98 -21.50 27.16
CA ARG A 313 -29.86 -21.27 25.71
C ARG A 313 -29.29 -19.91 25.34
N TRP A 314 -29.58 -18.87 26.12
CA TRP A 314 -29.13 -17.51 25.82
C TRP A 314 -27.91 -17.13 26.64
N PHE A 315 -26.88 -16.60 25.98
CA PHE A 315 -25.64 -16.16 26.61
C PHE A 315 -25.15 -14.85 26.00
N SER A 316 -24.30 -14.14 26.73
CA SER A 316 -23.45 -13.08 26.19
C SER A 316 -22.01 -13.55 26.17
N THR A 317 -21.20 -12.93 25.32
CA THR A 317 -19.79 -13.24 25.19
C THR A 317 -18.98 -11.97 25.01
N GLY A 318 -17.82 -11.93 25.64
CA GLY A 318 -16.83 -10.89 25.49
C GLY A 318 -15.47 -11.52 25.24
N SER A 319 -14.71 -11.02 24.28
CA SER A 319 -13.35 -11.50 24.03
C SER A 319 -12.39 -10.44 23.54
N LEU A 320 -11.11 -10.71 23.79
CA LEU A 320 -9.97 -10.03 23.22
C LEU A 320 -9.15 -11.05 22.42
N SER A 321 -8.87 -10.73 21.17
CA SER A 321 -8.09 -11.56 20.26
C SER A 321 -6.88 -10.80 19.75
N TYR A 322 -5.76 -11.49 19.60
CA TYR A 322 -4.52 -10.95 19.05
C TYR A 322 -4.03 -11.82 17.90
N MET A 323 -3.59 -11.19 16.81
CA MET A 323 -3.12 -11.85 15.60
C MET A 323 -1.70 -11.40 15.26
N PRO A 324 -0.65 -12.01 15.86
CA PRO A 324 0.72 -11.58 15.63
C PRO A 324 1.24 -11.95 14.24
N ASN A 325 2.17 -11.14 13.74
CA ASN A 325 2.78 -11.25 12.41
C ASN A 325 1.76 -11.26 11.28
N PHE A 326 0.60 -10.63 11.48
CA PHE A 326 -0.40 -10.51 10.44
C PHE A 326 -0.03 -9.33 9.55
N ASN A 327 0.57 -9.63 8.40
CA ASN A 327 1.05 -8.63 7.47
C ASN A 327 0.74 -9.02 6.02
N ASN A 328 0.65 -8.02 5.16
CA ASN A 328 0.45 -8.20 3.72
C ASN A 328 1.35 -7.22 2.94
N VAL A 329 1.45 -7.42 1.63
CA VAL A 329 2.19 -6.50 0.73
C VAL A 329 1.19 -5.74 -0.12
N ALA A 330 1.25 -4.42 -0.06
CA ALA A 330 0.58 -3.54 -1.01
C ALA A 330 1.52 -3.28 -2.20
N THR A 331 1.00 -3.42 -3.41
CA THR A 331 1.70 -3.10 -4.65
C THR A 331 0.92 -2.03 -5.40
N VAL A 332 1.56 -0.90 -5.64
CA VAL A 332 1.04 0.17 -6.48
C VAL A 332 1.82 0.17 -7.80
N THR A 333 1.11 0.12 -8.91
CA THR A 333 1.69 0.11 -10.25
C THR A 333 1.16 1.31 -11.03
N VAL A 334 2.04 2.06 -11.67
CA VAL A 334 1.69 3.11 -12.63
C VAL A 334 2.04 2.58 -14.03
N THR A 335 1.03 2.40 -14.88
CA THR A 335 1.19 1.84 -16.22
C THR A 335 0.73 2.86 -17.25
N ASP A 336 1.52 3.08 -18.30
CA ASP A 336 1.02 3.80 -19.47
C ASP A 336 0.07 2.88 -20.25
N THR A 337 -1.21 3.25 -20.29
CA THR A 337 -2.24 2.44 -20.95
C THR A 337 -2.15 2.45 -22.48
N THR A 338 -1.44 3.42 -23.07
CA THR A 338 -1.24 3.50 -24.52
C THR A 338 -0.21 2.48 -25.00
N THR A 339 0.88 2.30 -24.25
CA THR A 339 1.98 1.37 -24.61
C THR A 339 1.94 0.05 -23.86
N GLY A 340 1.27 0.00 -22.70
CA GLY A 340 1.30 -1.12 -21.77
C GLY A 340 2.55 -1.16 -20.86
N THR A 341 3.45 -0.16 -20.96
CA THR A 341 4.69 -0.13 -20.19
C THR A 341 4.42 0.22 -18.72
N GLU A 342 4.99 -0.57 -17.81
CA GLU A 342 4.99 -0.31 -16.38
C GLU A 342 6.02 0.76 -16.04
N LEU A 343 5.59 1.99 -15.78
CA LEU A 343 6.48 3.12 -15.53
C LEU A 343 7.08 3.08 -14.13
N ILE A 344 6.24 2.79 -13.12
CA ILE A 344 6.60 2.78 -11.70
C ILE A 344 5.91 1.58 -11.05
N LYS A 345 6.65 0.89 -10.18
CA LYS A 345 6.10 -0.11 -9.27
C LYS A 345 6.62 0.16 -7.87
N SER A 346 5.70 0.21 -6.93
CA SER A 346 5.97 0.47 -5.53
C SER A 346 5.41 -0.69 -4.70
N THR A 347 6.21 -1.20 -3.77
CA THR A 347 5.83 -2.27 -2.86
C THR A 347 6.07 -1.85 -1.42
N THR A 348 5.03 -1.99 -0.60
CA THR A 348 5.08 -1.63 0.83
C THR A 348 4.52 -2.78 1.64
N LYS A 349 5.25 -3.19 2.67
CA LYS A 349 4.74 -4.14 3.65
C LYS A 349 3.82 -3.41 4.63
N ILE A 350 2.61 -3.91 4.79
CA ILE A 350 1.64 -3.40 5.76
C ILE A 350 1.58 -4.41 6.91
N ASP A 351 2.07 -4.00 8.07
CA ASP A 351 1.91 -4.76 9.30
C ASP A 351 0.58 -4.36 9.95
N LEU A 352 -0.27 -5.34 10.26
CA LEU A 352 -1.58 -5.11 10.88
C LEU A 352 -1.52 -5.45 12.36
N ASP A 353 -1.02 -6.65 12.69
CA ASP A 353 -0.93 -7.19 14.06
C ASP A 353 -2.11 -6.83 14.99
N PRO A 354 -3.36 -7.07 14.56
CA PRO A 354 -4.51 -6.45 15.20
C PRO A 354 -4.80 -7.03 16.58
N LEU A 355 -5.19 -6.14 17.49
CA LEU A 355 -5.99 -6.46 18.67
C LEU A 355 -7.46 -6.28 18.34
N VAL A 356 -8.27 -7.29 18.60
CA VAL A 356 -9.69 -7.30 18.25
C VAL A 356 -10.51 -7.55 19.51
N THR A 357 -11.41 -6.64 19.84
CA THR A 357 -12.40 -6.85 20.90
C THR A 357 -13.74 -7.22 20.30
N TYR A 358 -14.40 -8.22 20.87
CA TYR A 358 -15.74 -8.66 20.48
C TYR A 358 -16.68 -8.67 21.68
N VAL A 359 -17.89 -8.13 21.51
CA VAL A 359 -18.97 -8.22 22.50
C VAL A 359 -20.26 -8.58 21.77
N GLY A 360 -20.89 -9.67 22.18
CA GLY A 360 -22.06 -10.19 21.49
C GLY A 360 -23.03 -10.96 22.36
N VAL A 361 -24.19 -11.27 21.78
CA VAL A 361 -25.22 -12.13 22.35
C VAL A 361 -25.38 -13.35 21.46
N GLY A 362 -25.54 -14.51 22.08
CA GLY A 362 -25.65 -15.77 21.38
C GLY A 362 -26.75 -16.68 21.89
N TYR A 363 -27.05 -17.67 21.06
CA TYR A 363 -28.04 -18.71 21.30
C TYR A 363 -27.40 -20.09 21.10
N ARG A 364 -27.72 -21.02 22.01
CA ARG A 364 -27.28 -22.41 22.00
C ARG A 364 -28.47 -23.31 21.65
N PHE A 365 -28.28 -24.18 20.66
CA PHE A 365 -29.28 -25.10 20.13
C PHE A 365 -29.33 -26.41 20.90
#